data_AF-A0AAQ3LA18-F1
#
_entry.id   AF-A0AAQ3LA18-F1
#
_cell.length_a   1.000
_cell.length_b   1.000
_cell.length_c   1.000
_cell.angle_alpha   90.00
_cell.angle_beta   90.00
_cell.angle_gamma   90.00
#
_symmetry.space_group_name_H-M   'P 1'
#
loop_
_entity.id
_entity.type
_entity.pdbx_description
1 polymer ?
#
loop_
_entity_poly.entity_id
_entity_poly.type
_entity_poly.pdbx_seq_one_letter_code
_entity_poly.pdbx_strand_id
1 'polypeptide(L)'
;MAKVPIPPKRKLSLRPEHRKAAEVSLESRDKINEFVKRTRNPFGEPLQLKATDLDELESNLRELEKQLLHRERAVQDLEASLAERERVVWETEALLTAREALMQAQEEKISKESEASQGTLSQAEHDALLQLKTEVEKQQNSLAEQKRIIKEREEFLDKSEKMLFEKTMDQQEQETLIEQRIDELNARERRLDEAEGKPPPPEEPKEVL
;
A
#
# COMPACT_ATOMS: atom_id res chain seq x y z
N MET A 1 33.23 24.54 21.78
CA MET A 1 32.31 23.46 21.39
C MET A 1 30.92 24.06 21.23
N ALA A 2 30.44 24.25 20.00
CA ALA A 2 29.13 24.84 19.74
C ALA A 2 28.03 23.81 20.06
N LYS A 3 27.04 24.19 20.88
CA LYS A 3 25.89 23.35 21.19
C LYS A 3 25.01 23.22 19.94
N VAL A 4 24.86 22.00 19.43
CA VAL A 4 23.93 21.67 18.35
C VAL A 4 22.51 21.97 18.83
N PRO A 5 21.70 22.76 18.08
CA PRO A 5 20.34 23.05 18.47
C PRO A 5 19.48 21.79 18.36
N ILE A 6 18.86 21.40 19.48
CA ILE A 6 17.91 20.28 19.54
C ILE A 6 16.67 20.69 18.72
N PRO A 7 16.27 19.92 17.69
CA PRO A 7 15.10 20.25 16.90
C PRO A 7 13.83 20.22 17.75
N PRO A 8 12.84 21.09 17.47
CA PRO A 8 11.60 21.12 18.24
C PRO A 8 10.89 19.77 18.14
N LYS A 9 10.50 19.22 19.30
CA LYS A 9 9.70 17.99 19.37
C LYS A 9 8.42 18.19 18.56
N ARG A 10 8.35 17.57 17.38
CA ARG A 10 7.12 17.47 16.60
C ARG A 10 6.10 16.78 17.49
N LYS A 11 5.02 17.49 17.84
CA LYS A 11 3.87 16.87 18.49
C LYS A 11 3.39 15.78 17.53
N LEU A 12 3.52 14.50 17.91
CA LEU A 12 2.91 13.41 17.16
C LEU A 12 1.41 13.72 17.10
N SER A 13 0.93 14.18 15.96
CA SER A 13 -0.49 14.20 15.71
C SER A 13 -0.94 12.75 15.65
N LEU A 14 -1.72 12.34 16.64
CA LEU A 14 -2.40 11.04 16.60
C LEU A 14 -3.18 10.97 15.29
N ARG A 15 -2.74 10.08 14.41
CA ARG A 15 -3.38 9.77 13.13
C ARG A 15 -4.86 9.49 13.38
N PRO A 16 -5.80 9.91 12.50
CA PRO A 16 -7.24 9.74 12.70
C PRO A 16 -7.66 8.30 13.05
N GLU A 17 -6.96 7.32 12.48
CA GLU A 17 -7.09 5.88 12.78
C GLU A 17 -6.95 5.57 14.28
N HIS A 18 -5.98 6.18 14.98
CA HIS A 18 -5.77 5.95 16.41
C HIS A 18 -6.86 6.58 17.30
N ARG A 19 -7.56 7.60 16.81
CA ARG A 19 -8.71 8.20 17.53
C ARG A 19 -9.92 7.28 17.51
N LYS A 20 -10.26 6.77 16.33
CA LYS A 20 -11.32 5.76 16.16
C LYS A 20 -11.03 4.52 17.00
N ALA A 21 -9.77 4.08 17.02
CA ALA A 21 -9.36 2.91 17.77
C ALA A 21 -9.36 3.12 19.30
N ALA A 22 -9.33 4.37 19.78
CA ALA A 22 -9.51 4.74 21.18
C ALA A 22 -11.00 4.82 21.54
N GLU A 23 -11.83 5.34 20.64
CA GLU A 23 -13.30 5.38 20.79
C GLU A 23 -13.89 3.96 20.91
N VAL A 24 -13.51 3.03 20.04
CA VAL A 24 -13.96 1.63 20.12
C VAL A 24 -13.52 0.96 21.43
N SER A 25 -12.32 1.27 21.94
CA SER A 25 -11.84 0.73 23.22
C SER A 25 -12.62 1.27 24.42
N LEU A 26 -13.10 2.52 24.35
CA LEU A 26 -13.98 3.10 25.35
C LEU A 26 -15.36 2.46 25.29
N GLU A 27 -15.92 2.28 24.09
CA GLU A 27 -17.21 1.61 23.89
C GLU A 27 -17.20 0.16 24.41
N SER A 28 -16.12 -0.59 24.17
CA SER A 28 -15.98 -1.95 24.72
C SER A 28 -15.89 -1.95 26.24
N ARG A 29 -15.20 -0.96 26.84
CA ARG A 29 -15.11 -0.80 28.30
C ARG A 29 -16.45 -0.45 28.91
N ASP A 30 -17.24 0.38 28.26
CA ASP A 30 -18.57 0.76 28.73
C ASP A 30 -19.52 -0.43 28.72
N LYS A 31 -19.51 -1.25 27.66
CA LYS A 31 -20.27 -2.51 27.60
C LYS A 31 -19.86 -3.50 28.70
N ILE A 32 -18.56 -3.65 28.95
CA ILE A 32 -18.05 -4.49 30.05
C ILE A 32 -18.51 -3.96 31.40
N ASN A 33 -18.47 -2.64 31.62
CA ASN A 33 -18.93 -2.01 32.86
C ASN A 33 -20.44 -2.18 33.06
N GLU A 34 -21.24 -2.10 32.01
CA GLU A 34 -22.69 -2.37 32.06
C GLU A 34 -22.98 -3.83 32.40
N PHE A 35 -22.26 -4.77 31.79
CA PHE A 35 -22.37 -6.19 32.10
C PHE A 35 -21.99 -6.48 33.57
N VAL A 36 -20.89 -5.91 34.04
CA VAL A 36 -20.44 -6.05 35.45
C VAL A 36 -21.48 -5.49 36.42
N LYS A 37 -22.09 -4.34 36.11
CA LYS A 37 -23.18 -3.76 36.93
C LYS A 37 -24.44 -4.64 36.96
N ARG A 38 -24.72 -5.36 35.86
CA ARG A 38 -25.89 -6.26 35.74
C ARG A 38 -25.69 -7.58 36.49
N THR A 39 -24.44 -8.01 36.62
CA THR A 39 -24.08 -9.35 37.13
C THR A 39 -23.55 -9.34 38.56
N ARG A 40 -23.25 -8.16 39.14
CA ARG A 40 -22.83 -7.99 40.53
C ARG A 40 -23.74 -7.04 41.31
N ASN A 41 -24.07 -7.44 42.54
CA ASN A 41 -24.63 -6.57 43.58
C ASN A 41 -23.57 -5.50 43.99
N PRO A 42 -23.95 -4.28 44.43
CA PRO A 42 -23.03 -3.30 45.03
C PRO A 42 -22.09 -3.83 46.14
N PHE A 43 -22.38 -5.00 46.74
CA PHE A 43 -21.52 -5.69 47.70
C PHE A 43 -20.60 -6.77 47.08
N GLY A 44 -20.57 -6.89 45.76
CA GLY A 44 -19.63 -7.75 45.02
C GLY A 44 -20.06 -9.21 44.82
N GLU A 45 -21.22 -9.60 45.33
CA GLU A 45 -21.75 -10.96 45.20
C GLU A 45 -22.29 -11.23 43.78
N PRO A 46 -21.97 -12.39 43.19
CA PRO A 46 -22.44 -12.75 41.84
C PRO A 46 -23.94 -13.06 41.86
N LEU A 47 -24.72 -12.35 41.04
CA LEU A 47 -26.08 -12.77 40.71
C LEU A 47 -26.03 -13.96 39.75
N GLN A 48 -27.05 -14.82 39.76
CA GLN A 48 -27.16 -15.94 38.82
C GLN A 48 -27.14 -15.41 37.38
N LEU A 49 -26.10 -15.79 36.64
CA LEU A 49 -25.93 -15.48 35.22
C LEU A 49 -26.97 -16.25 34.41
N LYS A 50 -27.68 -15.56 33.51
CA LYS A 50 -28.55 -16.23 32.55
C LYS A 50 -27.69 -16.75 31.39
N ALA A 51 -28.10 -17.86 30.77
CA ALA A 51 -27.39 -18.43 29.63
C ALA A 51 -27.21 -17.42 28.47
N THR A 52 -28.20 -16.55 28.25
CA THR A 52 -28.12 -15.47 27.25
C THR A 52 -27.02 -14.45 27.54
N ASP A 53 -26.78 -14.14 28.81
CA ASP A 53 -25.75 -13.17 29.22
C ASP A 53 -24.33 -13.78 28.99
N LEU A 54 -24.20 -15.11 29.08
CA LEU A 54 -22.96 -15.82 28.76
C LEU A 54 -22.70 -15.84 27.24
N ASP A 55 -23.72 -16.12 26.43
CA ASP A 55 -23.60 -16.11 24.96
C ASP A 55 -23.20 -14.73 24.43
N GLU A 56 -23.76 -13.65 24.99
CA GLU A 56 -23.38 -12.28 24.67
C GLU A 56 -21.93 -11.98 25.04
N LEU A 57 -21.46 -12.45 26.21
CA LEU A 57 -20.08 -12.26 26.64
C LEU A 57 -19.08 -13.03 25.75
N GLU A 58 -19.41 -14.27 25.36
CA GLU A 58 -18.60 -15.06 24.44
C GLU A 58 -18.50 -14.41 23.06
N SER A 59 -19.62 -13.87 22.55
CA SER A 59 -19.65 -13.16 21.27
C SER A 59 -18.77 -11.89 21.30
N ASN A 60 -18.90 -11.09 22.37
CA ASN A 60 -18.07 -9.90 22.58
C ASN A 60 -16.58 -10.26 22.73
N LEU A 61 -16.25 -11.37 23.38
CA LEU A 61 -14.87 -11.84 23.53
C LEU A 61 -14.28 -12.21 22.16
N ARG A 62 -15.01 -12.98 21.35
CA ARG A 62 -14.57 -13.32 19.97
C ARG A 62 -14.41 -12.08 19.09
N GLU A 63 -15.28 -11.09 19.25
CA GLU A 63 -15.16 -9.81 18.54
C GLU A 63 -13.88 -9.06 18.95
N LEU A 64 -13.60 -8.98 20.25
CA LEU A 64 -12.39 -8.35 20.77
C LEU A 64 -11.11 -9.08 20.33
N GLU A 65 -11.11 -10.41 20.32
CA GLU A 65 -9.99 -11.21 19.80
C GLU A 65 -9.72 -10.92 18.32
N LYS A 66 -10.77 -10.86 17.50
CA LYS A 66 -10.65 -10.50 16.08
C LYS A 66 -10.09 -9.08 15.90
N GLN A 67 -10.55 -8.14 16.70
CA GLN A 67 -10.04 -6.76 16.69
C GLN A 67 -8.58 -6.68 17.14
N LEU A 68 -8.18 -7.48 18.14
CA LEU A 68 -6.81 -7.55 18.62
C LEU A 68 -5.88 -8.09 17.53
N LEU A 69 -6.24 -9.21 16.89
CA LEU A 69 -5.49 -9.76 15.75
C LEU A 69 -5.35 -8.75 14.59
N HIS A 70 -6.41 -7.98 14.31
CA HIS A 70 -6.35 -6.93 13.30
C HIS A 70 -5.35 -5.82 13.68
N ARG A 71 -5.34 -5.40 14.94
CA ARG A 71 -4.40 -4.39 15.45
C ARG A 71 -2.97 -4.89 15.45
N GLU A 72 -2.72 -6.15 15.81
CA GLU A 72 -1.39 -6.75 15.76
C GLU A 72 -0.83 -6.75 14.35
N ARG A 73 -1.64 -7.14 13.35
CA ARG A 73 -1.24 -7.05 11.93
C ARG A 73 -0.95 -5.62 11.51
N ALA A 74 -1.82 -4.68 11.86
CA ALA A 74 -1.61 -3.27 11.52
C ALA A 74 -0.35 -2.68 12.18
N VAL A 75 0.00 -3.11 13.40
CA VAL A 75 1.25 -2.73 14.06
C VAL A 75 2.45 -3.33 13.34
N GLN A 76 2.42 -4.61 12.98
CA GLN A 76 3.47 -5.27 12.21
C GLN A 76 3.72 -4.57 10.87
N ASP A 77 2.66 -4.19 10.15
CA ASP A 77 2.77 -3.46 8.88
C ASP A 77 3.41 -2.08 9.08
N LEU A 78 3.06 -1.38 10.16
CA LEU A 78 3.66 -0.08 10.49
C LEU A 78 5.12 -0.21 10.91
N GLU A 79 5.48 -1.23 11.68
CA GLU A 79 6.85 -1.55 12.07
C GLU A 79 7.70 -1.87 10.84
N ALA A 80 7.19 -2.69 9.91
CA ALA A 80 7.86 -2.98 8.65
C ALA A 80 8.06 -1.72 7.80
N SER A 81 7.03 -0.86 7.70
CA SER A 81 7.14 0.41 6.97
C SER A 81 8.13 1.38 7.62
N LEU A 82 8.21 1.38 8.96
CA LEU A 82 9.16 2.20 9.69
C LEU A 82 10.59 1.70 9.50
N ALA A 83 10.83 0.39 9.58
CA ALA A 83 12.13 -0.22 9.32
C ALA A 83 12.66 0.09 7.90
N GLU A 84 11.79 0.05 6.89
CA GLU A 84 12.18 0.43 5.52
C GLU A 84 12.57 1.91 5.43
N ARG A 85 11.82 2.81 6.10
CA ARG A 85 12.15 4.25 6.13
C ARG A 85 13.47 4.51 6.86
N GLU A 86 13.74 3.80 7.95
CA GLU A 86 15.01 3.89 8.66
C GLU A 86 16.17 3.42 7.77
N ARG A 87 15.99 2.33 7.01
CA ARG A 87 16.98 1.87 6.03
C ARG A 87 17.28 2.95 5.00
N VAL A 88 16.25 3.56 4.42
CA VAL A 88 16.40 4.64 3.43
C VAL A 88 17.14 5.83 4.04
N VAL A 89 16.79 6.25 5.26
CA VAL A 89 17.51 7.34 5.94
C VAL A 89 18.99 6.99 6.09
N TRP A 90 19.31 5.79 6.56
CA TRP A 90 20.69 5.34 6.74
C TRP A 90 21.47 5.30 5.42
N GLU A 91 20.86 4.79 4.34
CA GLU A 91 21.45 4.82 2.99
C GLU A 91 21.70 6.26 2.51
N THR A 92 20.75 7.17 2.72
CA THR A 92 20.91 8.57 2.31
C THR A 92 21.98 9.31 3.12
N GLU A 93 22.10 9.02 4.42
CA GLU A 93 23.16 9.56 5.28
C GLU A 93 24.54 9.01 4.86
N ALA A 94 24.63 7.73 4.52
CA ALA A 94 25.85 7.13 3.97
C ALA A 94 26.27 7.76 2.63
N LEU A 95 25.30 8.05 1.75
CA LEU A 95 25.57 8.75 0.49
C LEU A 95 25.98 10.21 0.72
N LEU A 96 25.35 10.90 1.67
CA LEU A 96 25.69 12.28 2.02
C LEU A 96 27.11 12.37 2.57
N THR A 97 27.46 11.50 3.52
CA THR A 97 28.82 11.44 4.10
C THR A 97 29.87 11.11 3.04
N ALA A 98 29.60 10.17 2.12
CA ALA A 98 30.49 9.88 1.01
C ALA A 98 30.67 11.08 0.06
N ARG A 99 29.59 11.83 -0.21
CA ARG A 99 29.64 13.04 -1.05
C ARG A 99 30.39 14.18 -0.37
N GLU A 100 30.19 14.37 0.93
CA GLU A 100 30.94 15.35 1.72
C GLU A 100 32.44 15.04 1.68
N ALA A 101 32.82 13.77 1.85
CA ALA A 101 34.23 13.35 1.73
C ALA A 101 34.81 13.62 0.33
N LEU A 102 34.03 13.37 -0.74
CA LEU A 102 34.45 13.69 -2.11
C LEU A 102 34.61 15.20 -2.33
N MET A 103 33.69 16.03 -1.82
CA MET A 103 33.81 17.48 -1.92
C MET A 103 35.02 17.99 -1.13
N GLN A 104 35.27 17.48 0.08
CA GLN A 104 36.47 17.82 0.84
C GLN A 104 37.75 17.42 0.10
N ALA A 105 37.81 16.21 -0.46
CA ALA A 105 38.96 15.78 -1.27
C ALA A 105 39.14 16.64 -2.52
N GLN A 106 38.04 17.07 -3.15
CA GLN A 106 38.07 17.97 -4.30
C GLN A 106 38.51 19.38 -3.90
N GLU A 107 38.03 19.93 -2.78
CA GLU A 107 38.45 21.22 -2.24
C GLU A 107 39.93 21.22 -1.87
N GLU A 108 40.43 20.15 -1.25
CA GLU A 108 41.86 19.97 -0.98
C GLU A 108 42.68 19.92 -2.27
N LYS A 109 42.18 19.20 -3.29
CA LYS A 109 42.85 19.12 -4.59
C LYS A 109 42.88 20.48 -5.28
N ILE A 110 41.75 21.18 -5.33
CA ILE A 110 41.65 22.54 -5.91
C ILE A 110 42.53 23.51 -5.13
N SER A 111 42.60 23.42 -3.81
CA SER A 111 43.47 24.30 -3.00
C SER A 111 44.95 24.04 -3.30
N LYS A 112 45.36 22.76 -3.37
CA LYS A 112 46.73 22.37 -3.74
C LYS A 112 47.09 22.74 -5.18
N GLU A 113 46.15 22.62 -6.11
CA GLU A 113 46.32 23.02 -7.51
C GLU A 113 46.35 24.55 -7.63
N SER A 114 45.47 25.29 -6.94
CA SER A 114 45.46 26.75 -6.92
C SER A 114 46.70 27.38 -6.29
N GLU A 115 47.35 26.71 -5.34
CA GLU A 115 48.67 27.11 -4.83
C GLU A 115 49.79 26.87 -5.87
N ALA A 116 49.61 25.91 -6.78
CA ALA A 116 50.58 25.56 -7.83
C ALA A 116 50.36 26.33 -9.15
N SER A 117 49.14 26.82 -9.44
CA SER A 117 48.78 27.45 -10.71
C SER A 117 48.16 28.86 -10.52
N GLN A 118 48.92 29.77 -9.90
CA GLN A 118 48.68 31.21 -10.11
C GLN A 118 49.08 31.62 -11.54
N GLY A 119 48.17 31.43 -12.50
CA GLY A 119 48.25 32.09 -13.82
C GLY A 119 47.96 31.17 -15.00
N THR A 120 46.82 31.43 -15.65
CA THR A 120 46.34 30.87 -16.93
C THR A 120 46.07 29.36 -16.97
N LEU A 121 44.87 28.99 -17.46
CA LEU A 121 44.46 27.58 -17.63
C LEU A 121 45.55 26.81 -18.39
N SER A 122 46.08 25.76 -17.77
CA SER A 122 47.08 24.89 -18.39
C SER A 122 46.45 24.13 -19.55
N GLN A 123 47.24 23.81 -20.58
CA GLN A 123 46.76 23.04 -21.74
C GLN A 123 46.10 21.71 -21.33
N ALA A 124 46.60 21.09 -20.25
CA ALA A 124 46.01 19.89 -19.66
C ALA A 124 44.60 20.12 -19.08
N GLU A 125 44.33 21.29 -18.52
CA GLU A 125 43.00 21.65 -17.99
C GLU A 125 42.01 21.89 -19.13
N HIS A 126 42.47 22.49 -20.23
CA HIS A 126 41.66 22.64 -21.44
C HIS A 126 41.29 21.28 -22.06
N ASP A 127 42.25 20.36 -22.14
CA ASP A 127 41.99 19.01 -22.67
C ASP A 127 41.05 18.21 -21.75
N ALA A 128 41.18 18.35 -20.43
CA ALA A 128 40.26 17.75 -19.46
C ALA A 128 38.83 18.32 -19.58
N LEU A 129 38.69 19.62 -19.82
CA LEU A 129 37.38 20.26 -20.06
C LEU A 129 36.73 19.77 -21.36
N LEU A 130 37.51 19.56 -22.43
CA LEU A 130 36.99 18.95 -23.67
C LEU A 130 36.51 17.52 -23.43
N GLN A 131 37.27 16.70 -22.70
CA GLN A 131 36.86 15.34 -22.36
C GLN A 131 35.57 15.33 -21.54
N LEU A 132 35.47 16.20 -20.52
CA LEU A 132 34.26 16.32 -19.71
C LEU A 132 33.06 16.72 -20.56
N LYS A 133 33.23 17.68 -21.49
CA LYS A 133 32.17 18.07 -22.42
C LYS A 133 31.70 16.90 -23.26
N THR A 134 32.61 16.11 -23.84
CA THR A 134 32.24 14.94 -24.65
C THR A 134 31.51 13.87 -23.84
N GLU A 135 31.90 13.65 -22.58
CA GLU A 135 31.22 12.68 -21.73
C GLU A 135 29.83 13.17 -21.30
N VAL A 136 29.67 14.47 -21.04
CA VAL A 136 28.37 15.09 -20.76
C VAL A 136 27.45 14.96 -21.98
N GLU A 137 27.93 15.24 -23.19
CA GLU A 137 27.14 15.07 -24.42
C GLU A 137 26.71 13.61 -24.62
N LYS A 138 27.59 12.66 -24.35
CA LYS A 138 27.29 11.22 -24.40
C LYS A 138 26.21 10.82 -23.39
N GLN A 139 26.32 11.29 -22.14
CA GLN A 139 25.32 11.05 -21.10
C GLN A 139 23.97 11.67 -21.44
N GLN A 140 23.96 12.89 -21.99
CA GLN A 140 22.74 13.56 -22.45
C GLN A 140 22.05 12.77 -23.57
N ASN A 141 22.81 12.26 -24.54
CA ASN A 141 22.28 11.45 -25.63
C ASN A 141 21.70 10.13 -25.11
N SER A 142 22.41 9.43 -24.20
CA SER A 142 21.92 8.21 -23.58
C SER A 142 20.62 8.42 -22.79
N LEU A 143 20.54 9.53 -22.04
CA LEU A 143 19.35 9.87 -21.27
C LEU A 143 18.17 10.24 -22.17
N ALA A 144 18.41 10.92 -23.29
CA ALA A 144 17.38 11.20 -24.29
C ALA A 144 16.84 9.92 -24.93
N GLU A 145 17.71 8.95 -25.24
CA GLU A 145 17.33 7.65 -25.76
C GLU A 145 16.49 6.84 -24.75
N GLN A 146 16.92 6.78 -23.49
CA GLN A 146 16.14 6.12 -22.43
C GLN A 146 14.75 6.72 -22.26
N LYS A 147 14.64 8.05 -22.27
CA LYS A 147 13.34 8.74 -22.22
C LYS A 147 12.44 8.37 -23.41
N ARG A 148 13.03 8.26 -24.59
CA ARG A 148 12.29 7.84 -25.80
C ARG A 148 11.78 6.41 -25.66
N ILE A 149 12.60 5.48 -25.19
CA ILE A 149 12.20 4.08 -24.98
C ILE A 149 11.07 3.97 -23.96
N ILE A 150 11.13 4.72 -22.86
CA ILE A 150 10.06 4.76 -21.86
C ILE A 150 8.75 5.21 -22.50
N LYS A 151 8.78 6.29 -23.28
CA LYS A 151 7.60 6.79 -23.97
C LYS A 151 7.02 5.77 -24.96
N GLU A 152 7.87 5.12 -25.76
CA GLU A 152 7.43 4.07 -26.69
C GLU A 152 6.79 2.88 -25.95
N ARG A 153 7.29 2.54 -24.77
CA ARG A 153 6.71 1.50 -23.91
C ARG A 153 5.37 1.92 -23.30
N GLU A 154 5.24 3.16 -22.85
CA GLU A 154 3.97 3.72 -22.36
C GLU A 154 2.91 3.68 -23.47
N GLU A 155 3.24 4.13 -24.68
CA GLU A 155 2.33 4.07 -25.82
C GLU A 155 1.93 2.63 -26.19
N PHE A 156 2.83 1.65 -26.01
CA PHE A 156 2.50 0.24 -26.19
C PHE A 156 1.55 -0.27 -25.09
N LEU A 157 1.80 0.10 -23.84
CA LEU A 157 0.96 -0.28 -22.70
C LEU A 157 -0.46 0.26 -22.89
N ASP A 158 -0.62 1.53 -23.23
CA ASP A 158 -1.92 2.16 -23.48
C ASP A 158 -2.70 1.43 -24.58
N LYS A 159 -2.03 1.06 -25.68
CA LYS A 159 -2.64 0.27 -26.76
C LYS A 159 -3.06 -1.12 -26.29
N SER A 160 -2.22 -1.77 -25.49
CA SER A 160 -2.48 -3.12 -24.97
C SER A 160 -3.62 -3.12 -23.96
N GLU A 161 -3.71 -2.10 -23.11
CA GLU A 161 -4.79 -1.92 -22.14
C GLU A 161 -6.10 -1.68 -22.87
N LYS A 162 -6.11 -0.82 -23.89
CA LYS A 162 -7.31 -0.59 -24.71
C LYS A 162 -7.80 -1.87 -25.39
N MET A 163 -6.90 -2.65 -25.99
CA MET A 163 -7.26 -3.92 -26.61
C MET A 163 -7.78 -4.95 -25.59
N LEU A 164 -7.20 -4.97 -24.38
CA LEU A 164 -7.67 -5.87 -23.32
C LEU A 164 -9.07 -5.46 -22.84
N PHE A 165 -9.31 -4.16 -22.69
CA PHE A 165 -10.62 -3.61 -22.34
C PHE A 165 -11.68 -3.99 -23.37
N GLU A 166 -11.40 -3.76 -24.67
CA GLU A 166 -12.29 -4.14 -25.77
C GLU A 166 -12.59 -5.64 -25.76
N LYS A 167 -11.57 -6.50 -25.63
CA LYS A 167 -11.79 -7.96 -25.54
C LYS A 167 -12.63 -8.38 -24.33
N THR A 168 -12.47 -7.69 -23.20
CA THR A 168 -13.23 -8.00 -21.99
C THR A 168 -14.70 -7.62 -22.18
N MET A 169 -14.97 -6.46 -22.82
CA MET A 169 -16.34 -6.07 -23.19
C MET A 169 -16.96 -7.07 -24.17
N ASP A 170 -16.22 -7.43 -25.23
CA ASP A 170 -16.68 -8.43 -26.20
C ASP A 170 -17.01 -9.78 -25.52
N GLN A 171 -16.17 -10.22 -24.59
CA GLN A 171 -16.40 -11.45 -23.83
C GLN A 171 -17.68 -11.37 -22.98
N GLN A 172 -17.90 -10.26 -22.28
CA GLN A 172 -19.11 -10.05 -21.48
C GLN A 172 -20.38 -10.04 -22.34
N GLU A 173 -20.32 -9.42 -23.53
CA GLU A 173 -21.42 -9.46 -24.49
C GLU A 173 -21.70 -10.89 -24.96
N GLN A 174 -20.66 -11.68 -25.26
CA GLN A 174 -20.81 -13.08 -25.65
C GLN A 174 -21.39 -13.93 -24.51
N GLU A 175 -20.93 -13.74 -23.27
CA GLU A 175 -21.47 -14.43 -22.09
C GLU A 175 -22.97 -14.14 -21.92
N THR A 176 -23.35 -12.87 -22.02
CA THR A 176 -24.76 -12.45 -21.96
C THR A 176 -25.60 -13.11 -23.06
N LEU A 177 -25.08 -13.19 -24.30
CA LEU A 177 -25.77 -13.85 -25.41
C LEU A 177 -25.91 -15.37 -25.20
N ILE A 178 -24.90 -16.01 -24.62
CA ILE A 178 -24.94 -17.44 -24.30
C ILE A 178 -25.98 -17.69 -23.20
N GLU A 179 -26.02 -16.88 -22.15
CA GLU A 179 -27.03 -16.96 -21.08
C GLU A 179 -28.44 -16.84 -21.64
N GLN A 180 -28.69 -15.82 -22.48
CA GLN A 180 -29.98 -15.65 -23.15
C GLN A 180 -30.36 -16.88 -23.98
N ARG A 181 -29.41 -17.46 -24.72
CA ARG A 181 -29.67 -18.66 -25.52
C ARG A 181 -29.91 -19.89 -24.67
N ILE A 182 -29.23 -20.03 -23.53
CA ILE A 182 -29.49 -21.09 -22.54
C ILE A 182 -30.90 -20.95 -21.99
N ASP A 183 -31.33 -19.74 -21.62
CA ASP A 183 -32.68 -19.47 -21.14
C ASP A 183 -33.75 -19.80 -22.20
N GLU A 184 -33.52 -19.45 -23.47
CA GLU A 184 -34.41 -19.82 -24.57
C GLU A 184 -34.51 -21.35 -24.77
N LEU A 185 -33.37 -22.06 -24.70
CA LEU A 185 -33.33 -23.51 -24.81
C LEU A 185 -34.05 -24.19 -23.64
N ASN A 186 -33.77 -23.74 -22.41
CA ASN A 186 -34.44 -24.21 -21.19
C ASN A 186 -35.96 -23.97 -21.27
N ALA A 187 -36.38 -22.78 -21.73
CA ALA A 187 -37.80 -22.47 -21.93
C ALA A 187 -38.45 -23.37 -22.98
N ARG A 188 -37.73 -23.71 -24.06
CA ARG A 188 -38.21 -24.62 -25.10
C ARG A 188 -38.30 -26.06 -24.60
N GLU A 189 -37.31 -26.52 -23.84
CA GLU A 189 -37.30 -27.84 -23.21
C GLU A 189 -38.49 -28.00 -22.25
N ARG A 190 -38.73 -27.02 -21.37
CA ARG A 190 -39.91 -27.00 -20.49
C ARG A 190 -41.23 -27.13 -21.25
N ARG A 191 -41.39 -26.40 -22.36
CA ARG A 191 -42.59 -26.49 -23.21
C ARG A 191 -42.77 -27.87 -23.84
N LEU A 192 -41.67 -28.55 -24.18
CA LEU A 192 -41.72 -29.92 -24.73
C LEU A 192 -42.09 -30.92 -23.63
N ASP A 193 -41.48 -30.82 -22.44
CA ASP A 193 -41.79 -31.69 -21.30
C ASP A 193 -43.25 -31.52 -20.84
N GLU A 194 -43.77 -30.29 -20.82
CA GLU A 194 -45.20 -30.01 -20.56
C GLU A 194 -46.12 -30.67 -21.59
N ALA A 195 -45.74 -30.64 -22.87
CA ALA A 195 -46.50 -31.29 -23.95
C ALA A 195 -46.43 -32.83 -23.88
N GLU A 196 -45.33 -33.39 -23.36
CA GLU A 196 -45.14 -34.82 -23.14
C GLU A 196 -45.75 -35.30 -21.79
N GLY A 197 -46.27 -34.40 -20.96
CA GLY A 197 -46.88 -34.72 -19.67
C GLY A 197 -45.87 -35.13 -18.59
N LYS A 198 -44.59 -34.77 -18.73
CA LYS A 198 -43.56 -34.99 -17.71
C LYS A 198 -43.71 -33.96 -16.58
N PRO A 199 -43.45 -34.36 -15.32
CA PRO A 199 -43.44 -33.43 -14.19
C PRO A 199 -42.28 -32.42 -14.34
N PRO A 200 -42.46 -31.16 -13.93
CA PRO A 200 -41.43 -30.13 -14.05
C PRO A 200 -40.17 -30.51 -13.25
N PRO A 201 -38.96 -30.14 -13.74
CA PRO A 201 -37.73 -30.40 -13.02
C PRO A 201 -37.68 -29.64 -11.67
N PRO A 202 -37.00 -30.17 -10.64
CA PRO A 202 -36.84 -29.50 -9.36
C PRO A 202 -36.08 -28.18 -9.53
N GLU A 203 -36.54 -27.10 -8.90
CA GLU A 203 -35.85 -25.80 -8.91
C GLU A 203 -34.48 -25.94 -8.23
N GLU A 204 -33.40 -25.72 -8.98
CA GLU A 204 -32.07 -25.66 -8.41
C GLU A 204 -31.97 -24.45 -7.46
N PRO A 205 -31.37 -24.62 -6.26
CA PRO A 205 -31.19 -23.52 -5.33
C PRO A 205 -30.30 -22.46 -5.98
N LYS A 206 -30.83 -21.23 -6.09
CA LYS A 206 -30.06 -20.08 -6.55
C LYS A 206 -28.86 -19.89 -5.62
N GLU A 207 -27.66 -20.22 -6.09
CA GLU A 207 -26.43 -19.85 -5.40
C GLU A 207 -26.34 -18.32 -5.39
N VAL A 208 -26.50 -17.76 -4.20
CA VAL A 208 -26.26 -16.34 -3.93
C VAL A 208 -24.76 -16.18 -3.81
N LEU A 209 -24.13 -15.63 -4.84
CA LEU A 209 -22.77 -15.08 -4.79
C LEU A 209 -22.81 -13.55 -4.86
#